data_AF-A0A1D1XZ49-F1
#
_entry.id   AF-A0A1D1XZ49-F1
#
_cell.length_a   1.000
_cell.length_b   1.000
_cell.length_c   1.000
_cell.angle_alpha   90.00
_cell.angle_beta   90.00
_cell.angle_gamma   90.00
#
_symmetry.space_group_name_H-M   'P 1'
#
loop_
_entity.id
_entity.type
_entity.pdbx_description
1 polymer ?
#
loop_
_entity_poly.entity_id
_entity_poly.type
_entity_poly.pdbx_seq_one_letter_code
_entity_poly.pdbx_strand_id
1 'polypeptide(L)'
;MPKKMGVNSKAEAARTRKSATEAERKDREAHEKEERYWKEAEGSKSRAAKKREDEAEKRAEVAARKAENRKIAETEQVDLERSMRKPDKKAGRVSIPVPKVTEADLERRREEERLRVLREAEAAKKRQNRTTEQEEYDRMVLVSNTNRDDSLIEAHTVEEAIAKMSVAEPALPPDRHPERRLKASYKAFEEAELPKLKEEKPGLTLTQYKDMIWKLWQRSPDNPLNTQVVE
;
A
#
# COMPACT_ATOMS: atom_id res chain seq x y z
N MET A 1 -14.70 36.95 37.77
CA MET A 1 -14.11 35.63 37.44
C MET A 1 -13.22 35.79 36.21
N PRO A 2 -11.90 35.54 36.30
CA PRO A 2 -11.01 35.68 35.14
C PRO A 2 -11.25 34.54 34.16
N LYS A 3 -11.49 34.86 32.88
CA LYS A 3 -11.61 33.88 31.80
C LYS A 3 -10.26 33.17 31.65
N LYS A 4 -10.25 31.83 31.63
CA LYS A 4 -9.06 31.01 31.45
C LYS A 4 -8.48 31.28 30.05
N MET A 5 -7.51 32.18 29.96
CA MET A 5 -6.77 32.51 28.72
C MET A 5 -5.70 31.44 28.42
N GLY A 6 -6.09 30.16 28.47
CA GLY A 6 -5.25 29.05 28.03
C GLY A 6 -5.67 28.66 26.62
N VAL A 7 -4.79 28.88 25.65
CA VAL A 7 -5.00 28.42 24.27
C VAL A 7 -5.15 26.89 24.28
N ASN A 8 -6.17 26.39 23.59
CA ASN A 8 -6.48 24.96 23.55
C ASN A 8 -5.36 24.20 22.83
N SER A 9 -4.59 23.40 23.57
CA SER A 9 -3.46 22.61 23.05
C SER A 9 -3.80 21.80 21.79
N LYS A 10 -5.04 21.27 21.66
CA LYS A 10 -5.48 20.56 20.47
C LYS A 10 -5.66 21.48 19.26
N ALA A 11 -6.10 22.72 19.49
CA ALA A 11 -6.22 23.74 18.45
C ALA A 11 -4.84 24.25 18.01
N GLU A 12 -3.89 24.38 18.93
CA GLU A 12 -2.50 24.71 18.60
C GLU A 12 -1.84 23.59 17.80
N ALA A 13 -1.98 22.32 18.21
CA ALA A 13 -1.46 21.18 17.46
C ALA A 13 -2.08 21.05 16.06
N ALA A 14 -3.35 21.42 15.88
CA ALA A 14 -3.98 21.46 14.57
C ALA A 14 -3.44 22.61 13.70
N ARG A 15 -3.17 23.77 14.30
CA ARG A 15 -2.56 24.93 13.62
C ARG A 15 -1.13 24.64 13.20
N THR A 16 -0.32 24.00 14.06
CA THR A 16 1.06 23.63 13.73
C THR A 16 1.13 22.59 12.61
N ARG A 17 0.23 21.61 12.58
CA ARG A 17 0.14 20.67 11.45
C ARG A 17 -0.23 21.37 10.16
N LYS A 18 -1.23 22.25 10.18
CA LYS A 18 -1.63 23.02 8.99
C LYS A 18 -0.48 23.91 8.50
N SER A 19 0.21 24.60 9.40
CA SER A 19 1.36 25.43 9.01
C SER A 19 2.53 24.60 8.49
N ALA A 20 2.78 23.39 9.03
CA ALA A 20 3.80 22.49 8.53
C ALA A 20 3.48 22.00 7.11
N THR A 21 2.23 21.58 6.85
CA THR A 21 1.82 21.17 5.50
C THR A 21 1.85 22.33 4.50
N GLU A 22 1.53 23.54 4.95
CA GLU A 22 1.60 24.73 4.09
C GLU A 22 3.04 25.14 3.81
N ALA A 23 3.95 24.98 4.79
CA ALA A 23 5.38 25.19 4.62
C ALA A 23 5.97 24.18 3.64
N GLU A 24 5.70 22.88 3.80
CA GLU A 24 6.15 21.84 2.86
C GLU A 24 5.65 22.08 1.43
N ARG A 25 4.40 22.56 1.28
CA ARG A 25 3.87 22.92 -0.03
C ARG A 25 4.61 24.13 -0.61
N LYS A 26 4.87 25.16 0.19
CA LYS A 26 5.62 26.34 -0.26
C LYS A 26 7.06 26.00 -0.60
N ASP A 27 7.70 25.12 0.16
CA ASP A 27 9.06 24.65 -0.09
C ASP A 27 9.12 23.84 -1.39
N ARG A 28 8.14 22.96 -1.63
CA ARG A 28 8.01 22.24 -2.90
C ARG A 28 7.80 23.19 -4.08
N GLU A 29 6.89 24.15 -3.95
CA GLU A 29 6.64 25.16 -4.98
C GLU A 29 7.87 26.04 -5.22
N ALA A 30 8.64 26.38 -4.18
CA ALA A 30 9.88 27.13 -4.29
C ALA A 30 10.96 26.31 -5.00
N HIS A 31 11.14 25.05 -4.62
CA HIS A 31 12.07 24.13 -5.27
C HIS A 31 11.71 23.90 -6.74
N GLU A 32 10.43 23.70 -7.07
CA GLU A 32 9.97 23.57 -8.45
C GLU A 32 10.23 24.83 -9.27
N LYS A 33 10.04 26.02 -8.68
CA LYS A 33 10.35 27.30 -9.34
C LYS A 33 11.84 27.45 -9.56
N GLU A 34 12.67 27.07 -8.58
CA GLU A 34 14.12 27.11 -8.70
C GLU A 34 14.62 26.13 -9.76
N GLU A 35 14.12 24.89 -9.77
CA GLU A 35 14.42 23.92 -10.81
C GLU A 35 14.00 24.41 -12.20
N ARG A 36 12.81 25.02 -12.32
CA ARG A 36 12.35 25.59 -13.59
C ARG A 36 13.25 26.74 -14.04
N TYR A 37 13.64 27.61 -13.12
CA TYR A 37 14.58 28.70 -13.38
C TYR A 37 15.93 28.17 -13.86
N TRP A 38 16.49 27.16 -13.19
CA TRP A 38 17.75 26.54 -13.60
C TRP A 38 17.63 25.81 -14.94
N LYS A 39 16.53 25.10 -15.19
CA LYS A 39 16.26 24.43 -16.48
C LYS A 39 16.13 25.43 -17.63
N GLU A 40 15.47 26.56 -17.41
CA GLU A 40 15.33 27.62 -18.42
C GLU A 40 16.66 28.34 -18.65
N ALA A 41 17.45 28.58 -17.59
CA ALA A 41 18.79 29.15 -17.68
C ALA A 41 19.81 28.25 -18.40
N GLU A 42 19.67 26.92 -18.29
CA GLU A 42 20.50 25.95 -19.02
C GLU A 42 20.26 26.00 -20.54
N GLY A 43 19.11 26.54 -20.96
CA GLY A 43 18.74 26.70 -22.36
C GLY A 43 18.56 25.38 -23.11
N SER A 44 18.41 25.45 -24.43
CA SER A 44 18.33 24.24 -25.25
C SER A 44 19.69 23.54 -25.32
N LYS A 45 19.78 22.32 -24.81
CA LYS A 45 20.96 21.44 -24.96
C LYS A 45 21.42 21.43 -26.43
N SER A 46 22.72 21.60 -26.66
CA SER A 46 23.28 21.58 -28.01
C SER A 46 22.99 20.23 -28.70
N ARG A 47 22.92 20.23 -30.04
CA ARG A 47 22.70 19.00 -30.83
C ARG A 47 23.71 17.89 -30.50
N ALA A 48 24.93 18.25 -30.12
CA ALA A 48 25.97 17.32 -29.68
C ALA A 48 25.69 16.72 -28.29
N ALA A 49 25.18 17.53 -27.35
CA ALA A 49 24.77 17.05 -26.03
C ALA A 49 23.56 16.10 -26.13
N LYS A 50 22.56 16.46 -26.95
CA LYS A 50 21.40 15.60 -27.23
C LYS A 50 21.81 14.26 -27.86
N LYS A 51 22.74 14.29 -28.83
CA LYS A 51 23.27 13.06 -29.44
C LYS A 51 23.98 12.15 -28.42
N ARG A 52 24.73 12.73 -27.46
CA ARG A 52 25.39 11.97 -26.40
C ARG A 52 24.40 11.35 -25.41
N GLU A 53 23.35 12.07 -25.07
CA GLU A 53 22.26 11.59 -24.20
C GLU A 53 21.50 10.44 -24.87
N ASP A 54 21.08 10.59 -26.12
CA ASP A 54 20.41 9.53 -26.89
C ASP A 54 21.28 8.26 -27.06
N GLU A 55 22.60 8.43 -27.23
CA GLU A 55 23.55 7.32 -27.34
C GLU A 55 23.80 6.64 -25.99
N ALA A 56 23.82 7.41 -24.89
CA ALA A 56 23.90 6.88 -23.54
C ALA A 56 22.62 6.13 -23.15
N GLU A 57 21.45 6.66 -23.50
CA GLU A 57 20.14 6.02 -23.27
C GLU A 57 20.04 4.70 -24.04
N LYS A 58 20.42 4.68 -25.33
CA LYS A 58 20.46 3.44 -26.13
C LYS A 58 21.44 2.42 -25.56
N ARG A 59 22.61 2.85 -25.07
CA ARG A 59 23.56 1.94 -24.41
C ARG A 59 23.00 1.40 -23.09
N ALA A 60 22.31 2.22 -22.32
CA ALA A 60 21.68 1.82 -21.07
C ALA A 60 20.53 0.84 -21.32
N GLU A 61 19.69 1.08 -22.33
CA GLU A 61 18.60 0.17 -22.73
C GLU A 61 19.15 -1.18 -23.19
N VAL A 62 20.19 -1.19 -24.03
CA VAL A 62 20.85 -2.44 -24.46
C VAL A 62 21.48 -3.17 -23.28
N ALA A 63 22.10 -2.45 -22.34
CA ALA A 63 22.67 -3.04 -21.13
C ALA A 63 21.57 -3.61 -20.21
N ALA A 64 20.44 -2.92 -20.07
CA ALA A 64 19.29 -3.38 -19.30
C ALA A 64 18.67 -4.64 -19.91
N ARG A 65 18.42 -4.65 -21.23
CA ARG A 65 17.94 -5.82 -21.96
C ARG A 65 18.91 -7.00 -21.86
N LYS A 66 20.22 -6.74 -21.93
CA LYS A 66 21.24 -7.79 -21.75
C LYS A 66 21.26 -8.33 -20.31
N ALA A 67 21.05 -7.47 -19.31
CA ALA A 67 20.97 -7.87 -17.92
C ALA A 67 19.70 -8.68 -17.63
N GLU A 68 18.57 -8.31 -18.21
CA GLU A 68 17.32 -9.07 -18.13
C GLU A 68 17.46 -10.45 -18.78
N ASN A 69 18.00 -10.51 -20.01
CA ASN A 69 18.28 -11.78 -20.68
C ASN A 69 19.24 -12.67 -19.87
N ARG A 70 20.23 -12.06 -19.20
CA ARG A 70 21.15 -12.80 -18.32
C ARG A 70 20.44 -13.36 -17.08
N LYS A 71 19.55 -12.58 -16.46
CA LYS A 71 18.74 -13.05 -15.33
C LYS A 71 17.83 -14.20 -15.74
N ILE A 72 17.21 -14.12 -16.91
CA ILE A 72 16.39 -15.21 -17.47
C ILE A 72 17.25 -16.46 -17.67
N ALA A 73 18.40 -16.34 -18.34
CA ALA A 73 19.31 -17.47 -18.53
C ALA A 73 19.83 -18.07 -17.22
N GLU A 74 20.09 -17.25 -16.20
CA GLU A 74 20.47 -17.72 -14.86
C GLU A 74 19.31 -18.46 -14.18
N THR A 75 18.08 -17.95 -14.29
CA THR A 75 16.90 -18.66 -13.77
C THR A 75 16.69 -20.00 -14.46
N GLU A 76 16.87 -20.08 -15.78
CA GLU A 76 16.80 -21.33 -16.55
C GLU A 76 17.92 -22.31 -16.15
N GLN A 77 19.14 -21.82 -15.90
CA GLN A 77 20.23 -22.66 -15.41
C GLN A 77 19.96 -23.19 -14.00
N VAL A 78 19.44 -22.36 -13.10
CA VAL A 78 19.06 -22.80 -11.75
C VAL A 78 17.93 -23.82 -11.81
N ASP A 79 16.95 -23.65 -12.69
CA ASP A 79 15.88 -24.63 -12.89
C ASP A 79 16.40 -25.93 -13.50
N LEU A 80 17.34 -25.85 -14.44
CA LEU A 80 18.02 -27.03 -14.98
C LEU A 80 18.86 -27.73 -13.91
N GLU A 81 19.65 -27.01 -13.12
CA GLU A 81 20.42 -27.55 -12.00
C GLU A 81 19.50 -28.20 -10.95
N ARG A 82 18.36 -27.57 -10.65
CA ARG A 82 17.33 -28.12 -9.78
C ARG A 82 16.73 -29.40 -10.35
N SER A 83 16.53 -29.47 -11.67
CA SER A 83 16.05 -30.67 -12.36
C SER A 83 17.12 -31.78 -12.44
N MET A 84 18.40 -31.42 -12.53
CA MET A 84 19.54 -32.33 -12.57
C MET A 84 19.94 -32.84 -11.18
N ARG A 85 19.64 -32.07 -10.13
CA ARG A 85 19.80 -32.47 -8.73
C ARG A 85 18.79 -33.57 -8.42
N LYS A 86 19.26 -34.81 -8.52
CA LYS A 86 18.48 -36.01 -8.21
C LYS A 86 17.85 -35.87 -6.82
N PRO A 87 16.54 -36.15 -6.65
CA PRO A 87 15.97 -36.28 -5.32
C PRO A 87 16.71 -37.38 -4.57
N ASP A 88 16.95 -37.17 -3.27
CA ASP A 88 17.70 -38.08 -2.40
C ASP A 88 17.25 -39.54 -2.59
N LYS A 89 18.24 -40.44 -2.70
CA LYS A 89 18.08 -41.89 -3.01
C LYS A 89 17.27 -42.70 -1.98
N LYS A 90 16.53 -42.07 -1.06
CA LYS A 90 15.61 -42.73 -0.13
C LYS A 90 14.13 -42.47 -0.41
N ALA A 91 13.76 -41.66 -1.39
CA ALA A 91 12.37 -41.43 -1.79
C ALA A 91 12.07 -41.83 -3.25
N GLY A 92 12.70 -42.91 -3.73
CA GLY A 92 12.52 -43.38 -5.11
C GLY A 92 12.80 -44.88 -5.30
N ARG A 93 12.43 -45.73 -4.33
CA ARG A 93 12.44 -47.20 -4.52
C ARG A 93 11.19 -47.70 -5.24
N VAL A 94 10.77 -47.05 -6.33
CA VAL A 94 10.09 -47.68 -7.46
C VAL A 94 10.42 -46.83 -8.68
N SER A 95 11.64 -46.97 -9.20
CA SER A 95 11.92 -46.49 -10.56
C SER A 95 11.11 -47.36 -11.51
N ILE A 96 9.93 -46.87 -11.90
CA ILE A 96 9.20 -47.42 -13.04
C ILE A 96 10.17 -47.38 -14.22
N PRO A 97 10.45 -48.51 -14.90
CA PRO A 97 11.39 -48.52 -16.01
C PRO A 97 10.91 -47.49 -17.04
N VAL A 98 11.71 -46.46 -17.31
CA VAL A 98 11.41 -45.54 -18.41
C VAL A 98 11.40 -46.41 -19.68
N PRO A 99 10.23 -46.56 -20.35
CA PRO A 99 10.14 -47.41 -21.52
C PRO A 99 11.11 -46.88 -22.57
N LYS A 100 11.88 -47.76 -23.20
CA LYS A 100 12.75 -47.37 -24.30
C LYS A 100 11.86 -46.93 -25.45
N VAL A 101 11.75 -45.61 -25.62
CA VAL A 101 10.90 -44.98 -26.64
C VAL A 101 11.63 -45.13 -27.97
N THR A 102 11.01 -45.80 -28.93
CA THR A 102 11.56 -45.91 -30.28
C THR A 102 11.40 -44.58 -31.03
N GLU A 103 12.15 -44.36 -32.11
CA GLU A 103 12.07 -43.11 -32.89
C GLU A 103 10.63 -42.82 -33.36
N ALA A 104 9.89 -43.86 -33.76
CA ALA A 104 8.47 -43.75 -34.14
C ALA A 104 7.56 -43.29 -32.98
N ASP A 105 7.86 -43.70 -31.74
CA ASP A 105 7.11 -43.25 -30.57
C ASP A 105 7.43 -41.79 -30.19
N LEU A 106 8.65 -41.32 -30.47
CA LEU A 106 9.05 -39.92 -30.29
C LEU A 106 8.36 -39.01 -31.32
N GLU A 107 8.29 -39.45 -32.58
CA GLU A 107 7.56 -38.74 -33.63
C GLU A 107 6.06 -38.65 -33.31
N ARG A 108 5.42 -39.77 -32.90
CA ARG A 108 4.01 -39.76 -32.49
C ARG A 108 3.77 -38.79 -31.34
N ARG A 109 4.64 -38.76 -30.33
CA ARG A 109 4.52 -37.79 -29.22
C ARG A 109 4.71 -36.35 -29.67
N ARG A 110 5.61 -36.10 -30.63
CA ARG A 110 5.85 -34.76 -31.17
C ARG A 110 4.66 -34.27 -32.00
N GLU A 111 4.00 -35.17 -32.73
CA GLU A 111 2.75 -34.87 -33.43
C GLU A 111 1.59 -34.62 -32.46
N GLU A 112 1.45 -35.44 -31.42
CA GLU A 112 0.45 -35.24 -30.36
C GLU A 112 0.65 -33.90 -29.63
N GLU A 113 1.89 -33.53 -29.30
CA GLU A 113 2.22 -32.23 -28.70
C GLU A 113 1.91 -31.08 -29.65
N ARG A 114 2.25 -31.20 -30.95
CA ARG A 114 1.86 -30.19 -31.96
C ARG A 114 0.35 -30.04 -32.07
N LEU A 115 -0.38 -31.15 -32.07
CA LEU A 115 -1.85 -31.14 -32.11
C LEU A 115 -2.43 -30.49 -30.85
N ARG A 116 -1.83 -30.75 -29.68
CA ARG A 116 -2.21 -30.14 -28.41
C ARG A 116 -1.99 -28.64 -28.40
N VAL A 117 -0.83 -28.18 -28.89
CA VAL A 117 -0.52 -26.75 -29.05
C VAL A 117 -1.51 -26.08 -30.01
N LEU A 118 -1.85 -26.74 -31.13
CA LEU A 118 -2.87 -26.22 -32.06
C LEU A 118 -4.25 -26.13 -31.41
N ARG A 119 -4.67 -27.14 -30.65
CA ARG A 119 -5.95 -27.15 -29.93
C ARG A 119 -5.99 -26.09 -28.84
N GLU A 120 -4.88 -25.88 -28.14
CA GLU A 120 -4.75 -24.82 -27.13
C GLU A 120 -4.75 -23.43 -27.78
N ALA A 121 -4.08 -23.26 -28.92
CA ALA A 121 -4.13 -22.02 -29.71
C ALA A 121 -5.54 -21.74 -30.24
N GLU A 122 -6.27 -22.75 -30.70
CA GLU A 122 -7.67 -22.61 -31.10
C GLU A 122 -8.58 -22.26 -29.91
N ALA A 123 -8.38 -22.91 -28.75
CA ALA A 123 -9.09 -22.58 -27.52
C ALA A 123 -8.77 -21.15 -27.03
N ALA A 124 -7.53 -20.70 -27.17
CA ALA A 124 -7.11 -19.34 -26.85
C ALA A 124 -7.76 -18.32 -27.80
N LYS A 125 -7.80 -18.60 -29.11
CA LYS A 125 -8.54 -17.78 -30.09
C LYS A 125 -10.03 -17.72 -29.76
N LYS A 126 -10.65 -18.85 -29.39
CA LYS A 126 -12.05 -18.88 -28.97
C LYS A 126 -12.30 -18.10 -27.67
N ARG A 127 -11.35 -18.10 -26.73
CA ARG A 127 -11.43 -17.26 -25.52
C ARG A 127 -11.31 -15.77 -25.86
N GLN A 128 -10.36 -15.39 -26.73
CA GLN A 128 -10.23 -14.01 -27.20
C GLN A 128 -11.49 -13.54 -27.95
N ASN A 129 -12.06 -14.37 -28.82
CA ASN A 129 -13.30 -14.02 -29.51
C ASN A 129 -14.50 -13.84 -28.55
N ARG A 130 -14.55 -14.64 -27.47
CA ARG A 130 -15.59 -14.48 -26.43
C ARG A 130 -15.39 -13.20 -25.62
N THR A 131 -14.15 -12.84 -25.29
CA THR A 131 -13.88 -11.59 -24.57
C THR A 131 -14.15 -10.37 -25.45
N THR A 132 -13.83 -10.42 -26.75
CA THR A 132 -14.14 -9.31 -27.67
C THR A 132 -15.65 -9.14 -27.86
N GLU A 133 -16.40 -10.23 -27.95
CA GLU A 133 -17.87 -10.19 -28.05
C GLU A 133 -18.51 -9.61 -26.78
N GLN A 134 -17.94 -9.93 -25.60
CA GLN A 134 -18.39 -9.40 -24.32
C GLN A 134 -18.08 -7.91 -24.17
N GLU A 135 -16.87 -7.48 -24.56
CA GLU A 135 -16.47 -6.07 -24.56
C GLU A 135 -17.29 -5.23 -25.55
N GLU A 136 -17.63 -5.78 -26.72
CA GLU A 136 -18.50 -5.12 -27.69
C GLU A 136 -19.94 -5.02 -27.18
N TYR A 137 -20.46 -6.08 -26.55
CA TYR A 137 -21.77 -6.06 -25.90
C TYR A 137 -21.81 -5.05 -24.76
N ASP A 138 -20.80 -5.04 -23.89
CA ASP A 138 -20.66 -4.06 -22.83
C ASP A 138 -20.57 -2.65 -23.40
N ARG A 139 -19.88 -2.43 -24.53
CA ARG A 139 -19.83 -1.11 -25.17
C ARG A 139 -21.19 -0.66 -25.74
N MET A 140 -22.00 -1.60 -26.23
CA MET A 140 -23.35 -1.33 -26.75
C MET A 140 -24.40 -1.14 -25.64
N VAL A 141 -24.27 -1.87 -24.53
CA VAL A 141 -25.22 -1.80 -23.40
C VAL A 141 -24.85 -0.69 -22.42
N LEU A 142 -23.56 -0.49 -22.18
CA LEU A 142 -23.01 0.54 -21.30
C LEU A 142 -22.86 1.89 -22.03
N VAL A 143 -23.84 2.25 -22.86
CA VAL A 143 -23.96 3.62 -23.34
C VAL A 143 -24.43 4.46 -22.15
N SER A 144 -23.50 5.21 -21.56
CA SER A 144 -23.76 6.09 -20.42
C SER A 144 -24.90 7.06 -20.76
N ASN A 145 -26.00 6.98 -20.01
CA ASN A 145 -27.13 7.88 -20.19
C ASN A 145 -26.79 9.23 -19.55
N THR A 146 -26.29 10.16 -20.38
CA THR A 146 -25.88 11.51 -20.00
C THR A 146 -27.03 12.39 -19.48
N ASN A 147 -28.28 11.92 -19.55
CA ASN A 147 -29.42 12.63 -18.96
C ASN A 147 -29.53 12.45 -17.43
N ARG A 148 -28.67 11.61 -16.83
CA ARG A 148 -28.70 11.28 -15.40
C ARG A 148 -27.34 11.50 -14.72
N ASP A 149 -26.49 12.31 -15.34
CA ASP A 149 -25.24 12.73 -14.74
C ASP A 149 -25.52 13.76 -13.63
N ASP A 150 -25.49 13.31 -12.37
CA ASP A 150 -25.57 14.15 -11.16
C ASP A 150 -24.34 15.08 -10.97
N SER A 151 -23.47 15.17 -11.99
CA SER A 151 -22.35 16.10 -12.01
C SER A 151 -22.80 17.56 -12.19
N LEU A 152 -24.01 17.78 -12.70
CA LEU A 152 -24.64 19.09 -12.79
C LEU A 152 -25.44 19.38 -11.51
N ILE A 153 -24.83 20.12 -10.57
CA ILE A 153 -25.52 20.59 -9.37
C ILE A 153 -26.38 21.79 -9.75
N GLU A 154 -27.63 21.53 -10.15
CA GLU A 154 -28.61 22.58 -10.40
C GLU A 154 -29.16 23.08 -9.05
N ALA A 155 -28.88 24.34 -8.71
CA ALA A 155 -29.37 25.00 -7.49
C ALA A 155 -29.96 26.36 -7.85
N HIS A 156 -31.18 26.63 -7.40
CA HIS A 156 -31.90 27.85 -7.75
C HIS A 156 -31.75 28.96 -6.69
N THR A 157 -31.16 28.63 -5.52
CA THR A 157 -30.85 29.58 -4.45
C THR A 157 -29.45 29.33 -3.87
N VAL A 158 -28.91 30.36 -3.20
CA VAL A 158 -27.57 30.29 -2.58
C VAL A 158 -27.53 29.28 -1.43
N GLU A 159 -28.58 29.20 -0.60
CA GLU A 159 -28.62 28.20 0.48
C GLU A 159 -28.69 26.77 -0.08
N GLU A 160 -29.40 26.55 -1.18
CA GLU A 160 -29.52 25.24 -1.83
C GLU A 160 -28.17 24.78 -2.43
N ALA A 161 -27.43 25.70 -3.04
CA ALA A 161 -26.08 25.41 -3.53
C ALA A 161 -25.13 25.01 -2.40
N ILE A 162 -25.18 25.72 -1.26
CA ILE A 162 -24.35 25.42 -0.08
C ILE A 162 -24.72 24.05 0.49
N ALA A 163 -26.00 23.72 0.60
CA ALA A 163 -26.45 22.44 1.11
C ALA A 163 -26.02 21.26 0.20
N LYS A 164 -26.17 21.39 -1.13
CA LYS A 164 -25.77 20.35 -2.10
C LYS A 164 -24.25 20.16 -2.20
N MET A 165 -23.46 21.21 -1.92
CA MET A 165 -22.00 21.12 -1.85
C MET A 165 -21.47 20.66 -0.47
N SER A 166 -22.30 20.67 0.57
CA SER A 166 -21.89 20.23 1.91
C SER A 166 -21.95 18.70 2.01
N VAL A 167 -20.78 18.07 1.95
CA VAL A 167 -20.64 16.62 2.17
C VAL A 167 -20.99 16.33 3.63
N ALA A 168 -22.09 15.61 3.88
CA ALA A 168 -22.42 15.13 5.21
C ALA A 168 -21.28 14.23 5.73
N GLU A 169 -20.66 14.62 6.84
CA GLU A 169 -19.56 13.87 7.44
C GLU A 169 -19.99 12.43 7.78
N PRO A 170 -19.27 11.40 7.30
CA PRO A 170 -19.57 10.02 7.65
C PRO A 170 -19.29 9.74 9.13
N ALA A 171 -20.07 8.80 9.69
CA ALA A 171 -20.08 8.40 11.09
C ALA A 171 -18.68 8.29 11.74
N LEU A 172 -18.58 8.85 12.95
CA LEU A 172 -17.34 9.14 13.67
C LEU A 172 -16.29 7.99 13.64
N PRO A 173 -15.02 8.32 13.33
CA PRO A 173 -13.86 7.46 13.61
C PRO A 173 -13.72 7.16 15.12
N PRO A 174 -13.03 6.06 15.51
CA PRO A 174 -12.80 5.70 16.91
C PRO A 174 -12.27 6.87 17.74
N ASP A 175 -12.82 7.02 18.94
CA ASP A 175 -12.69 8.18 19.82
C ASP A 175 -11.25 8.70 19.91
N ARG A 176 -11.00 9.81 19.19
CA ARG A 176 -9.73 10.52 19.07
C ARG A 176 -9.34 11.29 20.34
N HIS A 177 -10.05 11.15 21.47
CA HIS A 177 -9.77 11.94 22.67
C HIS A 177 -8.74 11.27 23.60
N PRO A 178 -7.53 11.85 23.74
CA PRO A 178 -6.51 11.33 24.64
C PRO A 178 -6.98 11.31 26.11
N GLU A 179 -7.81 12.27 26.52
CA GLU A 179 -8.36 12.34 27.88
C GLU A 179 -9.31 11.17 28.22
N ARG A 180 -10.05 10.67 27.22
CA ARG A 180 -10.95 9.51 27.41
C ARG A 180 -10.17 8.20 27.45
N ARG A 181 -9.10 8.09 26.66
CA ARG A 181 -8.15 6.97 26.73
C ARG A 181 -7.39 6.96 28.05
N LEU A 182 -7.02 8.13 28.59
CA LEU A 182 -6.37 8.27 29.88
C LEU A 182 -7.23 7.70 31.01
N LYS A 183 -8.51 8.08 31.06
CA LYS A 183 -9.45 7.60 32.09
C LYS A 183 -9.79 6.13 31.92
N ALA A 184 -9.93 5.65 30.69
CA ALA A 184 -10.21 4.24 30.41
C ALA A 184 -9.01 3.33 30.74
N SER A 185 -7.80 3.72 30.33
CA SER A 185 -6.55 2.98 30.64
C SER A 185 -6.28 2.97 32.15
N TYR A 186 -6.43 4.11 32.83
CA TYR A 186 -6.29 4.17 34.29
C TYR A 186 -7.29 3.26 35.00
N LYS A 187 -8.56 3.25 34.56
CA LYS A 187 -9.58 2.38 35.17
C LYS A 187 -9.27 0.89 34.96
N ALA A 188 -8.83 0.50 33.76
CA ALA A 188 -8.42 -0.88 33.48
C ALA A 188 -7.20 -1.29 34.33
N PHE A 189 -6.25 -0.39 34.52
CA PHE A 189 -5.08 -0.61 35.37
C PHE A 189 -5.44 -0.67 36.86
N GLU A 190 -6.35 0.20 37.33
CA GLU A 190 -6.89 0.17 38.70
C GLU A 190 -7.56 -1.18 39.00
N GLU A 191 -8.40 -1.69 38.10
CA GLU A 191 -9.08 -2.97 38.29
C GLU A 191 -8.11 -4.17 38.30
N ALA A 192 -7.01 -4.12 37.54
CA ALA A 192 -6.00 -5.19 37.49
C ALA A 192 -5.03 -5.19 38.68
N GLU A 193 -4.62 -4.00 39.16
CA GLU A 193 -3.60 -3.86 40.20
C GLU A 193 -4.17 -3.77 41.62
N LEU A 194 -5.43 -3.36 41.77
CA LEU A 194 -6.07 -3.24 43.08
C LEU A 194 -6.21 -4.56 43.86
N PRO A 195 -6.50 -5.72 43.24
CA PRO A 195 -6.46 -7.01 43.92
C PRO A 195 -5.04 -7.39 44.37
N LYS A 196 -4.04 -7.23 43.49
CA LYS A 196 -2.63 -7.57 43.79
C LYS A 196 -2.09 -6.75 44.95
N LEU A 197 -2.36 -5.44 44.97
CA LEU A 197 -1.93 -4.55 46.04
C LEU A 197 -2.59 -4.86 47.40
N LYS A 198 -3.83 -5.38 47.38
CA LYS A 198 -4.53 -5.80 48.61
C LYS A 198 -3.93 -7.08 49.19
N GLU A 199 -3.47 -7.99 48.35
CA GLU A 199 -2.77 -9.22 48.76
C GLU A 199 -1.36 -8.91 49.31
N GLU A 200 -0.61 -8.06 48.61
CA GLU A 200 0.77 -7.68 48.99
C GLU A 200 0.85 -6.88 50.29
N LYS A 201 -0.11 -5.97 50.51
CA LYS A 201 -0.11 -5.07 51.68
C LYS A 201 -1.51 -4.98 52.28
N PRO A 202 -1.97 -5.98 53.04
CA PRO A 202 -3.25 -5.90 53.72
C PRO A 202 -3.24 -4.79 54.78
N GLY A 203 -4.36 -4.07 54.91
CA GLY A 203 -4.56 -3.07 55.98
C GLY A 203 -4.43 -1.60 55.57
N LEU A 204 -4.20 -1.28 54.30
CA LEU A 204 -4.20 0.09 53.80
C LEU A 204 -5.64 0.56 53.48
N THR A 205 -5.89 1.87 53.56
CA THR A 205 -7.17 2.43 53.13
C THR A 205 -7.28 2.43 51.60
N LEU A 206 -8.51 2.34 51.06
CA LEU A 206 -8.76 2.37 49.61
C LEU A 206 -8.12 3.58 48.93
N THR A 207 -8.12 4.74 49.60
CA THR A 207 -7.52 5.98 49.11
C THR A 207 -5.99 5.85 48.96
N GLN A 208 -5.33 5.19 49.90
CA GLN A 208 -3.88 4.96 49.86
C GLN A 208 -3.50 3.97 48.75
N TYR A 209 -4.30 2.92 48.53
CA TYR A 209 -4.10 2.02 47.38
C TYR A 209 -4.25 2.78 46.06
N LYS A 210 -5.28 3.61 45.91
CA LYS A 210 -5.48 4.43 44.70
C LYS A 210 -4.31 5.37 44.44
N ASP A 211 -3.76 5.99 45.47
CA ASP A 211 -2.61 6.89 45.35
C ASP A 211 -1.32 6.15 44.93
N MET A 212 -1.16 4.89 45.38
CA MET A 212 -0.05 4.02 44.97
C MET A 212 -0.23 3.49 43.55
N ILE A 213 -1.46 3.10 43.17
CA ILE A 213 -1.84 2.69 41.81
C ILE A 213 -1.62 3.86 40.84
N TRP A 214 -1.99 5.08 41.21
CA TRP A 214 -1.77 6.28 40.40
C TRP A 214 -0.27 6.51 40.12
N LYS A 215 0.59 6.36 41.13
CA LYS A 215 2.06 6.49 40.99
C LYS A 215 2.66 5.40 40.10
N LEU A 216 2.18 4.16 40.25
CA LEU A 216 2.59 3.05 39.38
C LEU A 216 2.12 3.27 37.94
N TRP A 217 0.89 3.74 37.76
CA TRP A 217 0.30 4.01 36.46
C TRP A 217 0.99 5.16 35.72
N GLN A 218 1.40 6.23 36.42
CA GLN A 218 2.19 7.32 35.81
C GLN A 218 3.52 6.82 35.20
N ARG A 219 4.09 5.74 35.73
CA ARG A 219 5.32 5.10 35.21
C ARG A 219 5.04 3.90 34.31
N SER A 220 3.80 3.43 34.24
CA SER A 220 3.42 2.26 33.47
C SER A 220 3.48 2.53 31.97
N PRO A 221 3.87 1.53 31.14
CA PRO A 221 3.73 1.62 29.69
C PRO A 221 2.28 1.74 29.23
N ASP A 222 1.29 1.39 30.07
CA ASP A 222 -0.14 1.52 29.75
C ASP A 222 -0.66 2.96 29.83
N ASN A 223 0.18 3.93 30.24
CA ASN A 223 -0.17 5.32 30.18
C ASN A 223 0.01 5.84 28.74
N PRO A 224 -1.08 6.25 28.05
CA PRO A 224 -1.01 6.74 26.66
C PRO A 224 -0.20 8.04 26.50
N LEU A 225 0.25 8.67 27.58
CA LEU A 225 1.21 9.78 27.58
C LEU A 225 2.67 9.32 27.48
N ASN A 226 3.00 8.14 28.01
CA ASN A 226 4.36 7.58 27.96
C ASN A 226 4.64 6.88 26.63
N THR A 227 3.61 6.32 25.98
CA THR A 227 3.73 5.65 24.68
C THR A 227 4.01 6.61 23.52
N GLN A 228 3.75 7.91 23.68
CA GLN A 228 3.96 8.92 22.63
C GLN A 228 5.40 9.44 22.58
N VAL A 229 6.27 9.04 23.53
CA VAL A 229 7.66 9.49 23.63
C VAL A 229 8.64 8.52 22.96
N VAL A 230 8.14 7.40 22.43
CA VAL A 230 8.94 6.40 21.70
C VAL A 230 8.65 6.51 20.20
N GLU A 231 9.17 7.54 19.57
CA GLU A 231 9.47 7.62 18.12
C GLU A 231 10.91 8.10 17.96
#